data_AF-A0A524G7S7-F1
#
_entry.id   AF-A0A524G7S7-F1
#
_cell.length_a   1.000
_cell.length_b   1.000
_cell.length_c   1.000
_cell.angle_alpha   90.00
_cell.angle_beta   90.00
_cell.angle_gamma   90.00
#
_symmetry.space_group_name_H-M   'P 1'
#
loop_
_entity.id
_entity.type
_entity.pdbx_description
1 polymer ?
#
loop_
_entity_poly.entity_id
_entity_poly.type
_entity_poly.pdbx_seq_one_letter_code
_entity_poly.pdbx_strand_id
1 'polypeptide(L)'
;MQLPKRTKYAVKDLMSDLKKISPTPSIMEEVGSKLIYYEWTCCENLLSSDHPVTTNLRDLLDFMENEYENQLVTGELWRVADTPQSAINNFLKGRSKEFLDYTLDRSPEYIHDLLMVVANARKQEIKQYKQLEKNVRREIKEDSENPELWNKLRLLLWITKNYKEAADAFKTAKSFGWTSEQSKLVAL
;
A
#
# COMPACT_ATOMS: atom_id res chain seq x y z
N MET A 1 -1.70 17.17 -4.07
CA MET A 1 -1.24 16.68 -2.75
C MET A 1 0.11 17.31 -2.48
N GLN A 2 0.23 18.03 -1.37
CA GLN A 2 1.46 18.63 -0.89
C GLN A 2 1.85 17.88 0.38
N LEU A 3 3.05 17.28 0.39
CA LEU A 3 3.57 16.62 1.58
C LEU A 3 4.27 17.65 2.47
N PRO A 4 4.19 17.54 3.80
CA PRO A 4 4.85 18.48 4.69
C PRO A 4 6.36 18.31 4.57
N LYS A 5 7.09 19.42 4.44
CA LYS A 5 8.54 19.42 4.66
C LYS A 5 8.77 19.54 6.16
N ARG A 6 9.55 18.62 6.74
CA ARG A 6 9.88 18.60 8.16
C ARG A 6 11.36 18.77 8.37
N THR A 7 11.73 19.27 9.54
CA THR A 7 13.12 19.38 10.00
C THR A 7 13.61 18.08 10.65
N LYS A 8 12.70 17.15 10.98
CA LYS A 8 12.95 15.79 11.47
C LYS A 8 11.79 14.90 11.06
N TYR A 9 12.05 13.62 10.84
CA TYR A 9 11.01 12.62 10.61
C TYR A 9 11.08 11.56 11.70
N ALA A 10 9.98 11.44 12.45
CA ALA A 10 9.76 10.24 13.25
C ALA A 10 9.04 9.16 12.43
N VAL A 11 9.06 7.91 12.90
CA VAL A 11 8.32 6.81 12.26
C VAL A 11 6.85 7.19 12.04
N LYS A 12 6.18 7.77 13.04
CA LYS A 12 4.78 8.21 12.89
C LYS A 12 4.57 9.25 11.79
N ASP A 13 5.54 10.13 11.54
CA ASP A 13 5.47 11.14 10.49
C ASP A 13 5.53 10.52 9.11
N LEU A 14 6.47 9.59 8.92
CA LEU A 14 6.60 8.79 7.70
C LEU A 14 5.29 8.05 7.41
N MET A 15 4.77 7.31 8.39
CA MET A 15 3.55 6.53 8.21
C MET A 15 2.32 7.42 7.95
N SER A 16 2.26 8.63 8.54
CA SER A 16 1.20 9.61 8.27
C SER A 16 1.24 10.12 6.83
N ASP A 17 2.44 10.35 6.28
CA ASP A 17 2.58 10.78 4.90
C ASP A 17 2.31 9.65 3.90
N LEU A 18 2.72 8.41 4.22
CA LEU A 18 2.37 7.23 3.43
C LEU A 18 0.85 7.02 3.37
N LYS A 19 0.10 7.23 4.47
CA LYS A 19 -1.37 7.20 4.42
C LYS A 19 -1.96 8.20 3.41
N LYS A 20 -1.38 9.40 3.29
CA LYS A 20 -1.81 10.41 2.32
C LYS A 20 -1.50 9.97 0.88
N ILE A 21 -0.32 9.39 0.68
CA ILE A 21 0.12 8.84 -0.62
C ILE A 21 -0.80 7.68 -1.04
N SER A 22 -1.22 6.85 -0.09
CA SER A 22 -2.02 5.64 -0.34
C SER A 22 -1.30 4.70 -1.32
N PRO A 23 -0.14 4.16 -0.91
CA PRO A 23 0.78 3.45 -1.79
C PRO A 23 0.20 2.11 -2.26
N THR A 24 0.63 1.69 -3.45
CA THR A 24 0.57 0.30 -3.90
C THR A 24 1.60 -0.54 -3.15
N PRO A 25 1.52 -1.89 -3.19
CA PRO A 25 2.55 -2.76 -2.65
C PRO A 25 3.96 -2.38 -3.12
N SER A 26 4.17 -2.22 -4.43
CA SER A 26 5.49 -1.86 -4.97
C SER A 26 6.01 -0.52 -4.47
N ILE A 27 5.14 0.48 -4.29
CA ILE A 27 5.55 1.76 -3.69
C ILE A 27 5.89 1.61 -2.20
N MET A 28 5.15 0.76 -1.48
CA MET A 28 5.44 0.50 -0.06
C MET A 28 6.80 -0.19 0.09
N GLU A 29 7.06 -1.21 -0.72
CA GLU A 29 8.33 -1.94 -0.79
C GLU A 29 9.50 -1.01 -1.16
N GLU A 30 9.30 -0.08 -2.11
CA GLU A 30 10.32 0.89 -2.48
C GLU A 30 10.73 1.78 -1.30
N VAL A 31 9.78 2.18 -0.45
CA VAL A 31 10.08 2.95 0.76
C VAL A 31 10.73 2.06 1.82
N GLY A 32 10.26 0.83 1.99
CA GLY A 32 10.86 -0.15 2.90
C GLY A 32 12.34 -0.37 2.60
N SER A 33 12.65 -0.74 1.36
CA SER A 33 14.01 -1.04 0.90
C SER A 33 14.94 0.17 0.90
N LYS A 34 14.47 1.37 0.52
CA LYS A 34 15.32 2.57 0.40
C LYS A 34 15.49 3.37 1.69
N LEU A 35 14.61 3.18 2.67
CA LEU A 35 14.62 3.92 3.93
C LEU A 35 14.67 2.98 5.13
N ILE A 36 13.65 2.15 5.32
CA ILE A 36 13.53 1.35 6.55
C ILE A 36 14.64 0.32 6.69
N TYR A 37 15.06 -0.32 5.60
CA TYR A 37 16.19 -1.26 5.61
C TYR A 37 17.46 -0.60 6.17
N TYR A 38 17.80 0.59 5.69
CA TYR A 38 18.94 1.35 6.20
C TYR A 38 18.81 1.67 7.69
N GLU A 39 17.64 2.15 8.12
CA GLU A 39 17.38 2.54 9.52
C GLU A 39 17.47 1.34 10.46
N TRP A 40 16.92 0.21 10.03
CA TRP A 40 17.02 -1.06 10.75
C TRP A 40 18.48 -1.51 10.87
N THR A 41 19.26 -1.50 9.79
CA THR A 41 20.69 -1.85 9.83
C THR A 41 21.51 -0.92 10.74
N CYS A 42 21.20 0.38 10.75
CA CYS A 42 21.87 1.32 11.67
C CYS A 42 21.54 1.00 13.13
N CYS A 43 20.27 0.77 13.44
CA CYS A 43 19.82 0.38 14.78
C CYS A 43 20.41 -0.96 15.23
N GLU A 44 20.49 -1.95 14.34
CA GLU A 44 21.06 -3.25 14.66
C GLU A 44 22.53 -3.14 15.09
N ASN A 45 23.31 -2.31 14.39
CA ASN A 45 24.71 -2.08 14.72
C ASN A 45 24.92 -1.24 15.98
N LEU A 46 24.04 -0.26 16.26
CA LEU A 46 24.20 0.70 17.35
C LEU A 46 23.54 0.26 18.66
N LEU A 47 22.36 -0.35 18.56
CA LEU A 47 21.49 -0.63 19.71
C LEU A 47 21.39 -2.11 20.04
N SER A 48 21.91 -3.02 19.19
CA SER A 48 21.69 -4.47 19.15
C SER A 48 20.34 -4.90 18.56
N SER A 49 20.24 -6.19 18.21
CA SER A 49 19.08 -6.78 17.54
C SER A 49 17.87 -6.97 18.46
N ASP A 50 18.08 -7.13 19.76
CA ASP A 50 17.06 -7.28 20.79
C ASP A 50 16.51 -5.94 21.32
N HIS A 51 17.10 -4.81 20.93
CA HIS A 51 16.58 -3.49 21.31
C HIS A 51 15.15 -3.28 20.76
N PRO A 52 14.22 -2.73 21.56
CA PRO A 52 12.82 -2.55 21.15
C PRO A 52 12.66 -1.78 19.82
N VAL A 53 13.41 -0.70 19.63
CA VAL A 53 13.41 0.08 18.38
C VAL A 53 13.87 -0.76 17.19
N THR A 54 14.99 -1.48 17.32
CA THR A 54 15.53 -2.35 16.26
C THR A 54 14.52 -3.42 15.85
N THR A 55 13.91 -4.09 16.84
CA THR A 55 12.89 -5.12 16.58
C THR A 55 11.67 -4.54 15.86
N ASN A 56 11.16 -3.39 16.30
CA ASN A 56 10.00 -2.77 15.64
C ASN A 56 10.32 -2.20 14.25
N LEU A 57 11.56 -1.77 13.99
CA LEU A 57 11.99 -1.40 12.64
C LEU A 57 12.08 -2.61 11.71
N ARG A 58 12.53 -3.77 12.23
CA ARG A 58 12.48 -5.04 11.48
C ARG A 58 11.05 -5.44 11.16
N ASP A 59 10.14 -5.36 12.14
CA ASP A 59 8.71 -5.64 11.91
C ASP A 59 8.11 -4.67 10.89
N LEU A 60 8.53 -3.39 10.90
CA LEU A 60 8.08 -2.40 9.92
C LEU A 60 8.58 -2.75 8.52
N LEU A 61 9.83 -3.20 8.39
CA LEU A 61 10.39 -3.62 7.11
C LEU A 61 9.60 -4.83 6.56
N ASP A 62 9.41 -5.86 7.37
CA ASP A 62 8.65 -7.06 6.99
C ASP A 62 7.19 -6.72 6.61
N PHE A 63 6.57 -5.79 7.35
CA PHE A 63 5.27 -5.26 6.98
C PHE A 63 5.29 -4.59 5.59
N MET A 64 6.29 -3.76 5.32
CA MET A 64 6.38 -3.03 4.06
C MET A 64 6.69 -3.93 2.85
N GLU A 65 7.46 -5.00 3.05
CA GLU A 65 7.90 -5.91 1.98
C GLU A 65 6.93 -7.07 1.75
N ASN A 66 6.26 -7.57 2.80
CA ASN A 66 5.48 -8.81 2.73
C ASN A 66 4.05 -8.63 3.23
N GLU A 67 3.85 -8.17 4.47
CA GLU A 67 2.52 -8.23 5.08
C GLU A 67 1.52 -7.23 4.49
N TYR A 68 2.01 -6.08 4.01
CA TYR A 68 1.15 -5.03 3.46
C TYR A 68 0.35 -5.53 2.26
N GLU A 69 1.02 -6.17 1.30
CA GLU A 69 0.34 -6.78 0.14
C GLU A 69 -0.65 -7.85 0.59
N ASN A 70 -0.23 -8.75 1.47
CA ASN A 70 -1.08 -9.82 1.99
C ASN A 70 -2.35 -9.29 2.66
N GLN A 71 -2.25 -8.19 3.41
CA GLN A 71 -3.41 -7.52 4.01
C GLN A 71 -4.32 -6.89 2.96
N LEU A 72 -3.76 -6.28 1.91
CA LEU A 72 -4.57 -5.71 0.84
C LEU A 72 -5.29 -6.80 0.03
N VAL A 73 -4.61 -7.91 -0.29
CA VAL A 73 -5.20 -9.06 -1.00
C VAL A 73 -6.28 -9.74 -0.14
N THR A 74 -6.02 -9.95 1.14
CA THR A 74 -7.03 -10.51 2.05
C THR A 74 -8.21 -9.56 2.20
N GLY A 75 -7.94 -8.27 2.32
CA GLY A 75 -8.95 -7.22 2.33
C GLY A 75 -9.82 -7.19 1.08
N GLU A 76 -9.18 -7.26 -0.08
CA GLU A 76 -9.80 -7.33 -1.39
C GLU A 76 -10.78 -8.50 -1.51
N LEU A 77 -10.44 -9.67 -0.97
CA LEU A 77 -11.29 -10.87 -1.07
C LEU A 77 -12.47 -10.88 -0.08
N TRP A 78 -12.35 -10.20 1.07
CA TRP A 78 -13.28 -10.36 2.19
C TRP A 78 -13.94 -9.08 2.70
N ARG A 79 -13.27 -7.91 2.69
CA ARG A 79 -13.79 -6.65 3.25
C ARG A 79 -13.34 -5.41 2.47
N VAL A 80 -14.30 -4.73 1.84
CA VAL A 80 -14.13 -3.43 1.15
C VAL A 80 -13.43 -2.35 2.00
N ALA A 81 -13.40 -2.50 3.33
CA ALA A 81 -12.80 -1.57 4.29
C ALA A 81 -11.26 -1.67 4.41
N ASP A 82 -10.62 -2.72 3.89
CA ASP A 82 -9.20 -3.00 4.09
C ASP A 82 -8.31 -2.25 3.08
N THR A 83 -8.42 -0.92 3.14
CA THR A 83 -7.67 0.05 2.34
C THR A 83 -6.20 0.14 2.75
N PRO A 84 -5.31 0.74 1.92
CA PRO A 84 -3.96 1.17 2.31
C PRO A 84 -3.89 1.83 3.69
N GLN A 85 -4.85 2.71 3.98
CA GLN A 85 -4.93 3.41 5.26
C GLN A 85 -5.28 2.46 6.42
N SER A 86 -6.18 1.49 6.19
CA SER A 86 -6.54 0.47 7.19
C SER A 86 -5.35 -0.42 7.52
N ALA A 87 -4.64 -0.93 6.50
CA ALA A 87 -3.45 -1.75 6.69
C ALA A 87 -2.36 -1.03 7.50
N ILE A 88 -2.06 0.23 7.16
CA ILE A 88 -1.11 1.04 7.94
C ILE A 88 -1.62 1.28 9.38
N ASN A 89 -2.92 1.54 9.57
CA ASN A 89 -3.49 1.71 10.91
C ASN A 89 -3.38 0.44 11.75
N ASN A 90 -3.61 -0.73 11.14
CA ASN A 90 -3.50 -2.02 11.79
C ASN A 90 -2.07 -2.30 12.24
N PHE A 91 -1.08 -2.04 11.37
CA PHE A 91 0.33 -2.17 11.74
C PHE A 91 0.71 -1.28 12.93
N LEU A 92 0.22 -0.04 12.95
CA LEU A 92 0.53 0.93 14.00
C LEU A 92 -0.18 0.65 15.33
N LYS A 93 -1.23 -0.18 15.32
CA LYS A 93 -2.07 -0.42 16.50
C LYS A 93 -1.27 -1.16 17.57
N GLY A 94 -1.20 -0.58 18.77
CA GLY A 94 -0.52 -1.19 19.91
C GLY A 94 1.01 -1.05 19.90
N ARG A 95 1.59 -0.37 18.90
CA ARG A 95 3.03 -0.08 18.87
C ARG A 95 3.41 0.93 19.96
N SER A 96 4.61 0.80 20.52
CA SER A 96 5.08 1.63 21.63
C SER A 96 5.29 3.08 21.20
N LYS A 97 5.15 4.02 22.15
CA LYS A 97 5.46 5.43 21.91
C LYS A 97 6.93 5.63 21.54
N GLU A 98 7.83 4.88 22.16
CA GLU A 98 9.26 4.88 21.87
C GLU A 98 9.55 4.63 20.38
N PHE A 99 8.93 3.60 19.81
CA PHE A 99 9.07 3.30 18.39
C PHE A 99 8.42 4.38 17.50
N LEU A 100 7.21 4.83 17.83
CA LEU A 100 6.49 5.80 17.00
C LEU A 100 7.18 7.19 16.97
N ASP A 101 7.81 7.57 18.08
CA ASP A 101 8.54 8.82 18.24
C ASP A 101 10.04 8.69 17.86
N TYR A 102 10.50 7.48 17.50
CA TYR A 102 11.86 7.25 17.01
C TYR A 102 12.12 8.11 15.78
N THR A 103 13.16 8.96 15.87
CA THR A 103 13.59 9.83 14.79
C THR A 103 14.52 9.06 13.87
N LEU A 104 14.17 9.02 12.59
CA LEU A 104 14.95 8.38 11.55
C LEU A 104 16.29 9.13 11.35
N ASP A 105 17.36 8.39 11.16
CA ASP A 105 18.73 8.93 11.02
C ASP A 105 18.96 9.57 9.65
N ARG A 106 18.29 9.08 8.60
CA ARG A 106 18.32 9.71 7.28
C ARG A 106 17.91 11.17 7.35
N SER A 107 18.64 12.01 6.59
CA SER A 107 18.35 13.45 6.54
C SER A 107 16.88 13.71 6.16
N PRO A 108 16.23 14.71 6.78
CA PRO A 108 14.85 15.07 6.45
C PRO A 108 14.64 15.39 4.97
N GLU A 109 15.65 15.97 4.31
CA GLU A 109 15.65 16.25 2.87
C GLU A 109 15.54 14.97 2.05
N TYR A 110 16.39 13.98 2.32
CA TYR A 110 16.33 12.66 1.66
C TYR A 110 14.95 12.01 1.83
N ILE A 111 14.42 11.98 3.06
CA ILE A 111 13.12 11.36 3.34
C ILE A 111 12.01 12.09 2.58
N HIS A 112 12.02 13.42 2.60
CA HIS A 112 11.04 14.23 1.87
C HIS A 112 11.11 14.00 0.36
N ASP A 113 12.31 13.96 -0.21
CA ASP A 113 12.52 13.75 -1.64
C ASP A 113 12.08 12.35 -2.07
N LEU A 114 12.40 11.31 -1.29
CA LEU A 114 11.89 9.96 -1.51
C LEU A 114 10.36 9.93 -1.51
N LEU A 115 9.74 10.55 -0.49
CA LEU A 115 8.28 10.64 -0.40
C LEU A 115 7.67 11.39 -1.58
N MET A 116 8.32 12.43 -2.10
CA MET A 116 7.88 13.17 -3.28
C MET A 116 8.01 12.35 -4.57
N VAL A 117 9.08 11.56 -4.71
CA VAL A 117 9.26 10.62 -5.83
C VAL A 117 8.13 9.61 -5.85
N VAL A 118 7.90 8.90 -4.74
CA VAL A 118 6.86 7.86 -4.71
C VAL A 118 5.45 8.44 -4.78
N ALA A 119 5.21 9.65 -4.24
CA ALA A 119 3.95 10.35 -4.42
C ALA A 119 3.68 10.71 -5.89
N ASN A 120 4.73 11.02 -6.66
CA ASN A 120 4.60 11.27 -8.09
C ASN A 120 4.42 9.97 -8.88
N ALA A 121 5.13 8.90 -8.54
CA ALA A 121 4.91 7.57 -9.12
C ALA A 121 3.44 7.15 -8.93
N ARG A 122 2.91 7.28 -7.70
CA ARG A 122 1.51 6.97 -7.40
C ARG A 122 0.51 7.77 -8.24
N LYS A 123 0.77 9.05 -8.50
CA LYS A 123 -0.08 9.86 -9.38
C LYS A 123 -0.08 9.35 -10.82
N GLN A 124 1.05 8.84 -11.32
CA GLN A 124 1.13 8.30 -12.67
C GLN A 124 0.43 6.93 -12.76
N GLU A 125 0.63 6.05 -11.78
CA GLU A 125 -0.12 4.79 -11.67
C GLU A 125 -1.64 5.04 -11.72
N ILE A 126 -2.16 5.99 -10.94
CA ILE A 126 -3.59 6.32 -10.95
C ILE A 126 -4.07 6.73 -12.34
N LYS A 127 -3.28 7.48 -13.12
CA LYS A 127 -3.65 7.84 -14.50
C LYS A 127 -3.69 6.61 -15.41
N GLN A 128 -2.70 5.72 -15.28
CA GLN A 128 -2.63 4.48 -16.04
C GLN A 128 -3.80 3.56 -15.71
N TYR A 129 -4.11 3.36 -14.42
CA TYR A 129 -5.25 2.57 -13.98
C TYR A 129 -6.58 3.13 -14.48
N LYS A 130 -6.77 4.45 -14.49
CA LYS A 130 -7.98 5.07 -15.09
C LYS A 130 -8.08 4.83 -16.59
N GLN A 131 -6.96 4.77 -17.31
CA GLN A 131 -6.98 4.43 -18.73
C GLN A 131 -7.31 2.95 -18.95
N LEU A 132 -6.72 2.07 -18.13
CA LEU A 132 -7.01 0.64 -18.17
C LEU A 132 -8.48 0.36 -17.81
N GLU A 133 -9.03 1.07 -16.83
CA GLU A 133 -10.45 0.99 -16.46
C GLU A 133 -11.36 1.28 -17.65
N LYS A 134 -11.06 2.33 -18.43
CA LYS A 134 -11.82 2.67 -19.64
C LYS A 134 -11.76 1.56 -20.69
N ASN A 135 -10.62 0.89 -20.84
CA ASN A 135 -10.46 -0.21 -21.79
C ASN A 135 -11.24 -1.44 -21.33
N VAL A 136 -11.12 -1.82 -20.05
CA VAL A 136 -11.89 -2.93 -19.46
C VAL A 136 -13.38 -2.70 -19.59
N ARG A 137 -13.86 -1.46 -19.38
CA ARG A 137 -15.28 -1.12 -19.61
C ARG A 137 -15.73 -1.24 -21.07
N ARG A 138 -14.83 -1.16 -22.05
CA ARG A 138 -15.16 -1.44 -23.46
C ARG A 138 -15.22 -2.94 -23.70
N GLU A 139 -14.24 -3.69 -23.20
CA GLU A 139 -14.22 -5.15 -23.26
C GLU A 139 -15.49 -5.75 -22.63
N ILE A 140 -15.95 -5.23 -21.49
CA ILE A 140 -17.20 -5.64 -20.84
C ILE A 140 -18.44 -5.38 -21.72
N LYS A 141 -18.42 -4.36 -22.59
CA LYS A 141 -19.55 -4.13 -23.52
C LYS A 141 -19.58 -5.15 -24.65
N GLU A 142 -18.42 -5.71 -24.99
CA GLU A 142 -18.27 -6.72 -26.04
C GLU A 142 -18.51 -8.13 -25.47
N ASP A 143 -18.13 -8.37 -24.22
CA ASP A 143 -18.28 -9.65 -23.51
C ASP A 143 -18.75 -9.39 -22.06
N SER A 144 -20.05 -9.14 -21.89
CA SER A 144 -20.63 -8.68 -20.62
C SER A 144 -20.77 -9.77 -19.56
N GLU A 145 -20.69 -11.04 -19.94
CA GLU A 145 -20.84 -12.18 -19.04
C GLU A 145 -19.49 -12.74 -18.59
N ASN A 146 -18.38 -12.11 -18.96
CA ASN A 146 -17.04 -12.55 -18.60
C ASN A 146 -16.70 -12.21 -17.14
N PRO A 147 -16.59 -13.20 -16.23
CA PRO A 147 -16.31 -12.95 -14.82
C PRO A 147 -14.96 -12.27 -14.59
N GLU A 148 -13.95 -12.55 -15.42
CA GLU A 148 -12.60 -11.99 -15.27
C GLU A 148 -12.55 -10.50 -15.59
N LEU A 149 -13.32 -10.04 -16.57
CA LEU A 149 -13.40 -8.62 -16.90
C LEU A 149 -14.02 -7.81 -15.74
N TRP A 150 -15.06 -8.37 -15.10
CA TRP A 150 -15.67 -7.76 -13.92
C TRP A 150 -14.74 -7.77 -12.70
N ASN A 151 -13.97 -8.84 -12.49
CA ASN A 151 -12.95 -8.87 -11.44
C ASN A 151 -11.83 -7.84 -11.71
N LYS A 152 -11.37 -7.73 -12.96
CA LYS A 152 -10.36 -6.73 -13.36
C LYS A 152 -10.88 -5.30 -13.16
N LEU A 153 -12.13 -5.04 -13.52
CA LEU A 153 -12.78 -3.75 -13.27
C LEU A 153 -12.84 -3.45 -11.77
N ARG A 154 -13.24 -4.43 -10.94
CA ARG A 154 -13.24 -4.30 -9.48
C ARG A 154 -11.88 -3.86 -8.95
N LEU A 155 -10.79 -4.51 -9.38
CA LEU A 155 -9.44 -4.19 -8.91
C LEU A 155 -9.04 -2.75 -9.26
N LEU A 156 -9.30 -2.34 -10.51
CA LEU A 156 -9.02 -0.98 -10.98
C LEU A 156 -9.84 0.08 -10.24
N LEU A 157 -11.09 -0.22 -9.93
CA LEU A 157 -11.94 0.66 -9.13
C LEU A 157 -11.45 0.75 -7.68
N TRP A 158 -11.07 -0.38 -7.09
CA TRP A 158 -10.59 -0.43 -5.71
C TRP A 158 -9.27 0.34 -5.54
N ILE A 159 -8.29 0.11 -6.43
CA ILE A 159 -6.98 0.80 -6.38
C ILE A 159 -7.11 2.30 -6.66
N THR A 160 -8.16 2.73 -7.37
CA THR A 160 -8.48 4.15 -7.61
C THR A 160 -9.45 4.75 -6.60
N LYS A 161 -9.76 4.01 -5.52
CA LYS A 161 -10.63 4.41 -4.39
C LYS A 161 -12.13 4.54 -4.72
N ASN A 162 -12.58 3.94 -5.83
CA ASN A 162 -14.00 3.82 -6.20
C ASN A 162 -14.63 2.58 -5.55
N TYR A 163 -14.57 2.51 -4.21
CA TYR A 163 -14.90 1.30 -3.44
C TYR A 163 -16.32 0.78 -3.62
N LYS A 164 -17.30 1.69 -3.77
CA LYS A 164 -18.70 1.30 -3.97
C LYS A 164 -18.87 0.55 -5.29
N GLU A 165 -18.34 1.11 -6.37
CA GLU A 165 -18.45 0.50 -7.69
C GLU A 165 -17.58 -0.76 -7.78
N ALA A 166 -16.43 -0.79 -7.09
CA ALA A 166 -15.63 -2.01 -6.96
C ALA A 166 -16.45 -3.14 -6.32
N ALA A 167 -17.20 -2.85 -5.25
CA ALA A 167 -18.04 -3.84 -4.59
C ALA A 167 -19.15 -4.36 -5.50
N ASP A 168 -19.75 -3.49 -6.33
CA ASP A 168 -20.78 -3.92 -7.28
C ASP A 168 -20.19 -4.74 -8.43
N ALA A 169 -19.04 -4.34 -8.99
CA ALA A 169 -18.31 -5.14 -9.98
C ALA A 169 -17.93 -6.53 -9.45
N PHE A 170 -17.60 -6.64 -8.15
CA PHE A 170 -17.33 -7.93 -7.53
C PHE A 170 -18.55 -8.85 -7.46
N LYS A 171 -19.71 -8.30 -7.10
CA LYS A 171 -20.97 -9.06 -7.09
C LYS A 171 -21.29 -9.58 -8.49
N THR A 172 -21.08 -8.74 -9.50
CA THR A 172 -21.28 -9.13 -10.90
C THR A 172 -20.30 -10.23 -11.34
N ALA A 173 -19.02 -10.11 -10.98
CA ALA A 173 -18.03 -11.17 -11.24
C ALA A 173 -18.48 -12.50 -10.62
N LYS A 174 -18.92 -12.49 -9.36
CA LYS A 174 -19.43 -13.68 -8.66
C LYS A 174 -20.70 -14.24 -9.30
N SER A 175 -21.63 -13.40 -9.77
CA SER A 175 -22.84 -13.89 -10.45
C SER A 175 -22.55 -14.58 -11.78
N PHE A 176 -21.43 -14.23 -12.43
CA PHE A 176 -20.93 -14.90 -13.62
C PHE A 176 -19.95 -16.04 -13.34
N GLY A 177 -19.82 -16.47 -12.08
CA GLY A 177 -19.07 -17.67 -11.71
C GLY A 177 -17.60 -17.45 -11.34
N TRP A 178 -17.17 -16.20 -11.10
CA TRP A 178 -15.82 -15.94 -10.61
C TRP A 178 -15.57 -16.59 -9.25
N THR A 179 -14.47 -17.32 -9.10
CA THR A 179 -14.00 -17.86 -7.81
C THR A 179 -12.56 -17.45 -7.51
N SER A 180 -12.20 -17.39 -6.23
CA SER A 180 -10.82 -17.09 -5.81
C SER A 180 -9.81 -18.17 -6.23
N GLU A 181 -10.28 -19.38 -6.55
CA GLU A 181 -9.46 -20.48 -7.08
C GLU A 181 -9.07 -20.23 -8.55
N GLN A 182 -9.86 -19.44 -9.28
CA GLN A 182 -9.55 -18.97 -10.64
C GLN A 182 -8.69 -17.70 -10.63
N SER A 183 -8.52 -17.07 -9.45
CA SER A 183 -7.71 -15.87 -9.29
C SER A 183 -6.26 -16.17 -9.60
N LYS A 184 -5.80 -15.73 -10.77
CA LYS A 184 -4.38 -15.45 -10.98
C LYS A 184 -4.08 -14.22 -10.14
N LEU A 185 -3.69 -14.43 -8.88
CA LEU A 185 -3.31 -13.36 -7.96
C LEU A 185 -2.45 -12.35 -8.71
N VAL A 186 -2.95 -11.12 -8.69
CA VAL A 186 -2.61 -10.10 -9.66
C VAL A 186 -1.32 -9.45 -9.21
N ALA A 187 -0.21 -9.86 -9.82
CA ALA A 187 0.91 -8.96 -10.07
C ALA A 187 0.39 -7.89 -11.05
N LEU A 188 -0.09 -6.77 -10.51
CA LEU A 188 -0.34 -5.54 -11.27
C LEU A 188 0.85 -4.61 -11.13
#